data_AF-A0A263D4I7-F1
#
_entry.id   AF-A0A263D4I7-F1
#
_cell.length_a   1.000
_cell.length_b   1.000
_cell.length_c   1.000
_cell.angle_alpha   90.00
_cell.angle_beta   90.00
_cell.angle_gamma   90.00
#
_symmetry.space_group_name_H-M   'P 1'
#
loop_
_entity.id
_entity.type
_entity.pdbx_description
1 polymer ?
#
loop_
_entity_poly.entity_id
_entity_poly.type
_entity_poly.pdbx_seq_one_letter_code
_entity_poly.pdbx_strand_id
1 'polypeptide(L)'
;MKTRFGVMTAVVALTVGAGGTAAATTTPEDEQVLRASNYKALHLGQSEADALATGLLVNPQPAEGCVYYSMPVSEGRSNLGGGVFVEPSKGVVVISGTDQIRTPAGIGIGAPLDDVEGAYPALAPTGPTGFVFDTPAPGGQNGERFRFAVDEVNAVSDFAAEAADTGTCTTS
;
A
#
# COMPACT_ATOMS: atom_id res chain seq x y z
N MET A 1 78.79 15.51 -22.08
CA MET A 1 79.37 14.20 -21.72
C MET A 1 78.47 13.52 -20.69
N LYS A 2 78.05 12.29 -21.01
CA LYS A 2 77.62 11.17 -20.12
C LYS A 2 76.39 11.32 -19.21
N THR A 3 75.26 10.91 -19.77
CA THR A 3 74.28 9.90 -19.32
C THR A 3 74.55 9.18 -17.99
N ARG A 4 73.51 9.03 -17.14
CA ARG A 4 73.05 7.72 -16.61
C ARG A 4 71.53 7.72 -16.33
N PHE A 5 70.87 6.74 -16.95
CA PHE A 5 69.50 6.29 -16.77
C PHE A 5 69.31 5.59 -15.42
N GLY A 6 68.14 5.75 -14.81
CA GLY A 6 67.64 4.92 -13.72
C GLY A 6 66.13 4.73 -13.88
N VAL A 7 65.74 3.59 -14.44
CA VAL A 7 64.34 3.14 -14.57
C VAL A 7 63.88 2.61 -13.21
N MET A 8 62.79 3.16 -12.68
CA MET A 8 62.11 2.61 -11.50
C MET A 8 60.66 2.30 -11.90
N THR A 9 60.42 1.02 -12.17
CA THR A 9 59.11 0.45 -12.47
C THR A 9 58.34 0.34 -11.15
N ALA A 10 57.31 1.17 -10.95
CA ALA A 10 56.37 1.02 -9.85
C ALA A 10 55.06 0.43 -10.39
N VAL A 11 54.79 -0.83 -10.02
CA VAL A 11 53.52 -1.51 -10.27
C VAL A 11 52.50 -0.99 -9.26
N VAL A 12 51.52 -0.20 -9.72
CA VAL A 12 50.37 0.20 -8.90
C VAL A 12 49.26 -0.83 -9.13
N ALA A 13 48.97 -1.63 -8.10
CA ALA A 13 47.86 -2.57 -8.10
C ALA A 13 46.54 -1.82 -7.92
N LEU A 14 45.64 -1.92 -8.91
CA LEU A 14 44.24 -1.49 -8.76
C LEU A 14 43.47 -2.54 -7.94
N THR A 15 43.12 -2.20 -6.70
CA THR A 15 42.11 -2.95 -5.93
C THR A 15 40.72 -2.50 -6.36
N VAL A 16 40.09 -3.27 -7.24
CA VAL A 16 38.67 -3.12 -7.58
C VAL A 16 37.85 -3.63 -6.40
N GLY A 17 37.31 -2.72 -5.59
CA GLY A 17 36.32 -3.04 -4.57
C GLY A 17 34.99 -3.39 -5.23
N ALA A 18 34.67 -4.68 -5.31
CA ALA A 18 33.35 -5.16 -5.67
C ALA A 18 32.38 -4.85 -4.51
N GLY A 19 31.78 -3.66 -4.54
CA GLY A 19 30.62 -3.34 -3.71
C GLY A 19 29.42 -4.13 -4.19
N GLY A 20 29.23 -5.33 -3.64
CA GLY A 20 28.02 -6.11 -3.85
C GLY A 20 26.84 -5.43 -3.14
N THR A 21 26.02 -4.72 -3.89
CA THR A 21 24.67 -4.35 -3.48
C THR A 21 23.87 -5.63 -3.33
N ALA A 22 23.65 -6.08 -2.10
CA ALA A 22 22.68 -7.12 -1.80
C ALA A 22 21.29 -6.56 -2.15
N ALA A 23 20.73 -6.97 -3.28
CA ALA A 23 19.32 -6.77 -3.57
C ALA A 23 18.53 -7.54 -2.51
N ALA A 24 17.82 -6.83 -1.65
CA ALA A 24 16.86 -7.45 -0.75
C ALA A 24 15.77 -8.10 -1.60
N THR A 25 15.76 -9.42 -1.67
CA THR A 25 14.68 -10.18 -2.29
C THR A 25 13.46 -10.05 -1.38
N THR A 26 12.54 -9.15 -1.71
CA THR A 26 11.20 -9.16 -1.11
C THR A 26 10.53 -10.48 -1.47
N THR A 27 10.02 -11.19 -0.47
CA THR A 27 9.25 -12.42 -0.68
C THR A 27 7.92 -12.04 -1.34
N PRO A 28 7.33 -12.86 -2.24
CA PRO A 28 6.02 -12.56 -2.84
C PRO A 28 4.91 -12.24 -1.81
N GLU A 29 5.03 -12.77 -0.59
CA GLU A 29 4.13 -12.48 0.54
C GLU A 29 4.26 -11.02 1.03
N ASP A 30 5.45 -10.42 1.00
CA ASP A 30 5.66 -9.00 1.32
C ASP A 30 5.05 -8.07 0.24
N GLU A 31 4.87 -8.57 -0.98
CA GLU A 31 4.28 -7.80 -2.09
C GLU A 31 2.77 -7.61 -1.95
N GLN A 32 2.09 -8.47 -1.18
CA GLN A 32 0.64 -8.42 -0.99
C GLN A 32 0.23 -7.75 0.33
N VAL A 33 1.11 -6.89 0.87
CA VAL A 33 0.86 -6.18 2.13
C VAL A 33 0.35 -4.76 1.85
N LEU A 34 -0.87 -4.48 2.29
CA LEU A 34 -1.45 -3.14 2.35
C LEU A 34 -0.95 -2.43 3.60
N ARG A 35 -0.08 -1.43 3.41
CA ARG A 35 0.50 -0.63 4.48
C ARG A 35 -0.34 0.63 4.71
N ALA A 36 0.00 1.37 5.76
CA ALA A 36 -0.70 2.61 6.11
C ALA A 36 -0.82 3.60 4.94
N SER A 37 0.23 3.74 4.14
CA SER A 37 0.31 4.74 3.08
C SER A 37 0.35 4.16 1.66
N ASN A 38 0.48 2.85 1.49
CA ASN A 38 0.73 2.26 0.17
C ASN A 38 0.41 0.78 0.05
N TYR A 39 0.22 0.36 -1.20
CA TYR A 39 0.21 -1.02 -1.65
C TYR A 39 1.11 -1.15 -2.88
N LYS A 40 2.18 -1.95 -2.81
CA LYS A 40 3.23 -1.97 -3.85
C LYS A 40 3.68 -0.53 -4.17
N ALA A 41 3.62 -0.14 -5.45
CA ALA A 41 3.97 1.19 -5.95
C ALA A 41 2.80 2.19 -5.95
N LEU A 42 1.61 1.80 -5.49
CA LEU A 42 0.45 2.69 -5.36
C LEU A 42 0.43 3.32 -3.96
N HIS A 43 0.40 4.65 -3.90
CA HIS A 43 0.46 5.41 -2.65
C HIS A 43 -0.79 6.27 -2.44
N LEU A 44 -1.21 6.43 -1.19
CA LEU A 44 -2.15 7.49 -0.81
C LEU A 44 -1.54 8.87 -1.11
N GLY A 45 -2.36 9.81 -1.57
CA GLY A 45 -1.95 11.15 -2.01
C GLY A 45 -1.31 11.21 -3.40
N GLN A 46 -1.07 10.07 -4.05
CA GLN A 46 -0.48 10.01 -5.39
C GLN A 46 -1.46 10.56 -6.44
N SER A 47 -0.97 11.32 -7.42
CA SER A 47 -1.82 11.81 -8.50
C SER A 47 -2.45 10.68 -9.32
N GLU A 48 -3.60 10.92 -9.95
CA GLU A 48 -4.27 9.92 -10.80
C GLU A 48 -3.35 9.40 -11.91
N ALA A 49 -2.58 10.29 -12.54
CA ALA A 49 -1.66 9.94 -13.61
C ALA A 49 -0.53 9.02 -13.12
N ASP A 50 0.05 9.33 -11.95
CA ASP A 50 1.10 8.49 -11.37
C ASP A 50 0.54 7.15 -10.87
N ALA A 51 -0.69 7.16 -10.33
CA ALA A 51 -1.38 5.94 -9.90
C ALA A 51 -1.68 5.01 -11.10
N LEU A 52 -2.14 5.55 -12.23
CA LEU A 52 -2.32 4.79 -13.47
C LEU A 52 -0.99 4.20 -13.98
N ALA A 53 0.12 4.94 -13.84
CA ALA A 53 1.44 4.49 -14.26
C ALA A 53 1.94 3.26 -13.47
N THR A 54 1.37 2.95 -12.31
CA THR A 54 1.68 1.73 -11.55
C THR A 54 1.16 0.45 -12.21
N GLY A 55 0.16 0.56 -13.10
CA GLY A 55 -0.55 -0.60 -13.66
C GLY A 55 -1.52 -1.28 -12.69
N LEU A 56 -1.73 -0.72 -11.49
CA LEU A 56 -2.63 -1.27 -10.46
C LEU A 56 -4.06 -0.72 -10.54
N LEU A 57 -4.34 0.17 -11.48
CA LEU A 57 -5.66 0.78 -11.68
C LEU A 57 -6.22 0.36 -13.05
N VAL A 58 -7.40 -0.24 -13.07
CA VAL A 58 -8.12 -0.63 -14.28
C VAL A 58 -9.60 -0.29 -14.16
N ASN A 59 -10.32 -0.30 -15.29
CA ASN A 59 -11.78 -0.16 -15.36
C ASN A 59 -12.33 1.09 -14.63
N PRO A 60 -11.91 2.31 -14.99
CA PRO A 60 -12.40 3.54 -14.35
C PRO A 60 -13.92 3.62 -14.37
N GLN A 61 -14.52 3.94 -13.22
CA GLN A 61 -15.94 4.27 -13.09
C GLN A 61 -16.07 5.63 -12.39
N PRO A 62 -16.96 6.51 -12.89
CA PRO A 62 -17.27 7.73 -12.16
C PRO A 62 -17.97 7.40 -10.83
N ALA A 63 -17.56 8.05 -9.76
CA ALA A 63 -18.21 8.04 -8.45
C ALA A 63 -18.49 9.48 -8.00
N GLU A 64 -19.33 9.68 -6.99
CA GLU A 64 -19.62 11.03 -6.51
C GLU A 64 -18.34 11.68 -5.95
N GLY A 65 -17.91 12.78 -6.57
CA GLY A 65 -16.70 13.51 -6.19
C GLY A 65 -15.38 12.82 -6.53
N CYS A 66 -15.39 11.59 -7.09
CA CYS A 66 -14.19 10.77 -7.25
C CYS A 66 -14.24 9.86 -8.49
N VAL A 67 -13.09 9.30 -8.86
CA VAL A 67 -13.01 8.21 -9.82
C VAL A 67 -12.65 6.94 -9.07
N TYR A 68 -13.47 5.91 -9.27
CA TYR A 68 -13.26 4.58 -8.74
C TYR A 68 -12.53 3.73 -9.79
N TYR A 69 -11.53 2.99 -9.35
CA TYR A 69 -10.76 2.05 -10.14
C TYR A 69 -10.81 0.66 -9.50
N SER A 70 -10.90 -0.37 -10.33
CA SER A 70 -10.66 -1.75 -9.88
C SER A 70 -9.16 -2.04 -9.89
N MET A 71 -8.73 -3.01 -9.07
CA MET A 71 -7.40 -3.61 -9.23
C MET A 71 -7.42 -4.71 -10.31
N PRO A 72 -6.28 -5.00 -10.96
CA PRO A 72 -6.17 -6.15 -11.86
C PRO A 72 -6.52 -7.46 -11.15
N VAL A 73 -7.08 -8.42 -11.89
CA VAL A 73 -7.44 -9.75 -11.34
C VAL A 73 -6.24 -10.52 -10.76
N SER A 74 -5.02 -10.18 -11.16
CA SER A 74 -3.78 -10.74 -10.59
C SER A 74 -3.54 -10.32 -9.15
N GLU A 75 -4.19 -9.25 -8.69
CA GLU A 75 -4.12 -8.75 -7.31
C GLU A 75 -5.19 -9.37 -6.41
N GLY A 76 -6.01 -10.30 -6.94
CA GLY A 76 -7.13 -10.90 -6.22
C GLY A 76 -8.46 -10.24 -6.55
N ARG A 77 -9.51 -10.71 -5.89
CA ARG A 77 -10.89 -10.20 -6.03
C ARG A 77 -11.20 -9.24 -4.90
N SER A 78 -11.59 -8.01 -5.25
CA SER A 78 -12.21 -7.06 -4.32
C SER A 78 -13.66 -7.44 -4.06
N ASN A 79 -14.17 -7.07 -2.89
CA ASN A 79 -15.61 -7.09 -2.67
C ASN A 79 -16.33 -5.96 -3.44
N LEU A 80 -17.66 -6.04 -3.55
CA LEU A 80 -18.44 -5.02 -4.24
C LEU A 80 -18.21 -3.65 -3.58
N GLY A 81 -17.80 -2.68 -4.39
CA GLY A 81 -17.45 -1.33 -3.91
C GLY A 81 -16.00 -1.18 -3.43
N GLY A 82 -15.23 -2.26 -3.34
CA GLY A 82 -13.80 -2.23 -2.98
C GLY A 82 -12.92 -1.95 -4.20
N GLY A 83 -11.97 -1.03 -4.08
CA GLY A 83 -11.05 -0.67 -5.16
C GLY A 83 -10.11 0.47 -4.77
N VAL A 84 -9.71 1.27 -5.76
CA VAL A 84 -8.89 2.46 -5.56
C VAL A 84 -9.74 3.69 -5.86
N PHE A 85 -9.82 4.62 -4.91
CA PHE A 85 -10.58 5.85 -5.08
C PHE A 85 -9.62 7.02 -5.24
N VAL A 86 -9.83 7.78 -6.30
CA VAL A 86 -9.02 8.96 -6.64
C VAL A 86 -9.91 10.20 -6.58
N GLU A 87 -9.58 11.12 -5.70
CA GLU A 87 -10.20 12.44 -5.62
C GLU A 87 -9.36 13.43 -6.46
N PRO A 88 -9.98 14.25 -7.33
CA PRO A 88 -9.26 15.12 -8.26
C PRO A 88 -8.20 16.06 -7.63
N SER A 89 -8.45 16.60 -6.43
CA SER A 89 -7.55 17.56 -5.77
C SER A 89 -6.52 16.92 -4.82
N LYS A 90 -6.76 15.70 -4.36
CA LYS A 90 -5.97 14.99 -3.34
C LYS A 90 -5.26 13.76 -3.87
N GLY A 91 -5.64 13.27 -5.05
CA GLY A 91 -5.11 12.04 -5.61
C GLY A 91 -5.77 10.80 -5.01
N VAL A 92 -5.02 9.71 -4.91
CA VAL A 92 -5.49 8.45 -4.32
C VAL A 92 -5.81 8.65 -2.85
N VAL A 93 -7.06 8.45 -2.44
CA VAL A 93 -7.49 8.63 -1.04
C VAL A 93 -7.90 7.34 -0.36
N VAL A 94 -8.15 6.27 -1.12
CA VAL A 94 -8.49 4.94 -0.61
C VAL A 94 -7.80 3.88 -1.45
N ILE A 95 -7.23 2.88 -0.78
CA ILE A 95 -6.71 1.65 -1.38
C ILE A 95 -7.36 0.47 -0.64
N SER A 96 -8.38 -0.15 -1.23
CA SER A 96 -9.02 -1.35 -0.67
C SER A 96 -8.15 -2.59 -0.86
N GLY A 97 -8.29 -3.53 0.07
CA GLY A 97 -7.74 -4.86 -0.08
C GLY A 97 -8.59 -5.77 -1.00
N THR A 98 -8.00 -6.91 -1.34
CA THR A 98 -8.64 -8.02 -2.07
C THR A 98 -8.61 -9.29 -1.21
N ASP A 99 -9.12 -10.40 -1.74
CA ASP A 99 -9.03 -11.72 -1.11
C ASP A 99 -7.57 -12.23 -0.95
N GLN A 100 -6.59 -11.64 -1.64
CA GLN A 100 -5.18 -11.99 -1.52
C GLN A 100 -4.36 -11.02 -0.66
N ILE A 101 -4.76 -9.74 -0.59
CA ILE A 101 -4.06 -8.72 0.17
C ILE A 101 -4.28 -8.88 1.68
N ARG A 102 -3.26 -8.54 2.47
CA ARG A 102 -3.33 -8.50 3.94
C ARG A 102 -2.75 -7.20 4.48
N THR A 103 -3.14 -6.80 5.68
CA THR A 103 -2.44 -5.75 6.44
C THR A 103 -1.09 -6.28 6.96
N PRO A 104 -0.20 -5.43 7.53
CA PRO A 104 1.05 -5.91 8.11
C PRO A 104 0.86 -6.83 9.32
N ALA A 105 -0.32 -6.82 9.94
CA ALA A 105 -0.69 -7.72 11.02
C ALA A 105 -1.31 -9.04 10.53
N GLY A 106 -1.41 -9.24 9.21
CA GLY A 106 -1.97 -10.45 8.61
C GLY A 106 -3.51 -10.46 8.49
N ILE A 107 -4.18 -9.33 8.78
CA ILE A 107 -5.64 -9.21 8.66
C ILE A 107 -6.03 -9.02 7.19
N GLY A 108 -7.08 -9.70 6.73
CA GLY A 108 -7.69 -9.48 5.43
C GLY A 108 -9.11 -10.06 5.37
N ILE A 109 -9.66 -10.17 4.16
CA ILE A 109 -11.01 -10.70 3.96
C ILE A 109 -11.15 -12.10 4.60
N GLY A 110 -12.21 -12.26 5.39
CA GLY A 110 -12.54 -13.48 6.13
C GLY A 110 -11.94 -13.57 7.54
N ALA A 111 -11.05 -12.66 7.95
CA ALA A 111 -10.55 -12.63 9.33
C ALA A 111 -11.71 -12.34 10.31
N PRO A 112 -11.81 -13.03 11.45
CA PRO A 112 -12.83 -12.73 12.44
C PRO A 112 -12.55 -11.37 13.11
N LEU A 113 -13.61 -10.66 13.50
CA LEU A 113 -13.51 -9.34 14.15
C LEU A 113 -12.62 -9.40 15.40
N ASP A 114 -12.70 -10.47 16.19
CA ASP A 114 -11.85 -10.68 17.37
C ASP A 114 -10.34 -10.65 17.04
N ASP A 115 -9.93 -11.18 15.87
CA ASP A 115 -8.54 -11.11 15.42
C ASP A 115 -8.16 -9.66 15.04
N VAL A 116 -9.10 -8.91 14.45
CA VAL A 116 -8.91 -7.49 14.13
C VAL A 116 -8.75 -6.66 15.41
N GLU A 117 -9.62 -6.87 16.40
CA GLU A 117 -9.55 -6.20 17.71
C GLU A 117 -8.23 -6.52 18.43
N GLY A 118 -7.77 -7.77 18.36
CA GLY A 118 -6.48 -8.19 18.90
C GLY A 118 -5.28 -7.54 18.20
N ALA A 119 -5.35 -7.39 16.87
CA ALA A 119 -4.30 -6.76 16.06
C ALA A 119 -4.28 -5.23 16.19
N TYR A 120 -5.44 -4.61 16.42
CA TYR A 120 -5.64 -3.16 16.45
C TYR A 120 -6.37 -2.71 17.71
N PRO A 121 -5.68 -2.50 18.83
CA PRO A 121 -6.30 -2.14 20.11
C PRO A 121 -7.01 -0.77 20.13
N ALA A 122 -6.81 0.06 19.09
CA ALA A 122 -7.47 1.35 18.92
C ALA A 122 -8.66 1.30 17.95
N LEU A 123 -9.06 0.09 17.52
CA LEU A 123 -10.22 -0.14 16.66
C LEU A 123 -11.49 0.41 17.31
N ALA A 124 -12.26 1.19 16.57
CA ALA A 124 -13.51 1.76 17.03
C ALA A 124 -14.58 1.68 15.93
N PRO A 125 -15.85 1.44 16.26
CA PRO A 125 -16.94 1.45 15.29
C PRO A 125 -17.15 2.87 14.72
N THR A 126 -17.45 2.93 13.43
CA THR A 126 -17.71 4.17 12.69
C THR A 126 -19.16 4.20 12.24
N GLY A 127 -19.82 5.33 12.50
CA GLY A 127 -21.22 5.52 12.13
C GLY A 127 -22.22 4.75 13.01
N PRO A 128 -23.52 4.84 12.70
CA PRO A 128 -24.58 4.31 13.55
C PRO A 128 -24.84 2.81 13.37
N THR A 129 -24.26 2.18 12.34
CA THR A 129 -24.63 0.83 11.93
C THR A 129 -23.83 -0.29 12.62
N GLY A 130 -22.66 0.04 13.17
CA GLY A 130 -21.85 -0.89 13.97
C GLY A 130 -21.13 -2.00 13.19
N PHE A 131 -21.17 -1.99 11.86
CA PHE A 131 -20.49 -2.98 11.02
C PHE A 131 -19.21 -2.45 10.33
N VAL A 132 -18.92 -1.15 10.46
CA VAL A 132 -17.69 -0.53 9.99
C VAL A 132 -16.86 -0.10 11.19
N PHE A 133 -15.57 -0.34 11.13
CA PHE A 133 -14.61 0.00 12.17
C PHE A 133 -13.42 0.70 11.56
N ASP A 134 -12.85 1.64 12.30
CA ASP A 134 -11.63 2.33 11.91
C ASP A 134 -10.59 2.27 13.03
N THR A 135 -9.32 2.29 12.65
CA THR A 135 -8.17 2.40 13.55
C THR A 135 -7.07 3.24 12.86
N PRO A 136 -6.26 4.01 13.61
CA PRO A 136 -5.03 4.56 13.06
C PRO A 136 -4.19 3.44 12.40
N ALA A 137 -3.68 3.67 11.20
CA ALA A 137 -2.87 2.69 10.50
C ALA A 137 -1.44 2.71 11.05
N PRO A 138 -0.91 1.60 11.59
CA PRO A 138 0.45 1.56 12.11
C PRO A 138 1.49 1.96 11.06
N GLY A 139 2.33 2.93 11.40
CA GLY A 139 3.34 3.49 10.49
C GLY A 139 2.87 4.64 9.60
N GLY A 140 1.60 5.06 9.70
CA GLY A 140 1.10 6.28 9.08
C GLY A 140 1.78 7.53 9.64
N GLN A 141 1.93 8.56 8.81
CA GLN A 141 2.60 9.82 9.15
C GLN A 141 1.67 11.04 9.04
N ASN A 142 0.56 10.90 8.33
CA ASN A 142 -0.34 12.01 8.00
C ASN A 142 -1.78 11.73 8.45
N GLY A 143 -1.96 10.80 9.42
CA GLY A 143 -3.27 10.43 9.95
C GLY A 143 -3.99 9.35 9.12
N GLU A 144 -3.25 8.58 8.33
CA GLU A 144 -3.78 7.44 7.60
C GLU A 144 -4.40 6.42 8.55
N ARG A 145 -5.46 5.76 8.10
CA ARG A 145 -6.24 4.81 8.90
C ARG A 145 -6.53 3.54 8.12
N PHE A 146 -6.73 2.45 8.86
CA PHE A 146 -7.36 1.26 8.30
C PHE A 146 -8.85 1.29 8.63
N ARG A 147 -9.68 1.07 7.60
CA ARG A 147 -11.10 0.78 7.72
C ARG A 147 -11.32 -0.71 7.54
N PHE A 148 -12.20 -1.30 8.35
CA PHE A 148 -12.67 -2.68 8.21
C PHE A 148 -14.20 -2.68 8.23
N ALA A 149 -14.83 -3.27 7.22
CA ALA A 149 -16.23 -3.64 7.28
C ALA A 149 -16.34 -5.14 7.58
N VAL A 150 -17.31 -5.52 8.42
CA VAL A 150 -17.59 -6.92 8.74
C VAL A 150 -18.98 -7.32 8.26
N ASP A 151 -19.17 -8.61 7.99
CA ASP A 151 -20.47 -9.19 7.66
C ASP A 151 -21.28 -9.58 8.91
N GLU A 152 -22.45 -10.19 8.70
CA GLU A 152 -23.37 -10.62 9.76
C GLU A 152 -22.79 -11.72 10.68
N VAL A 153 -21.71 -12.39 10.28
CA VAL A 153 -21.02 -13.39 11.10
C VAL A 153 -19.74 -12.83 11.75
N ASN A 154 -19.58 -11.50 11.76
CA ASN A 154 -18.42 -10.79 12.29
C ASN A 154 -17.10 -11.20 11.63
N ALA A 155 -17.11 -11.49 10.32
CA ALA A 155 -15.91 -11.67 9.53
C ALA A 155 -15.66 -10.45 8.65
N VAL A 156 -14.39 -10.06 8.47
CA VAL A 156 -13.98 -8.96 7.59
C VAL A 156 -14.50 -9.23 6.19
N SER A 157 -15.42 -8.40 5.73
CA SER A 157 -15.96 -8.44 4.37
C SER A 157 -15.23 -7.42 3.49
N ASP A 158 -14.81 -6.28 4.00
CA ASP A 158 -14.00 -5.31 3.25
C ASP A 158 -12.98 -4.66 4.16
N PHE A 159 -11.87 -4.20 3.58
CA PHE A 159 -10.90 -3.40 4.32
C PHE A 159 -10.13 -2.47 3.39
N ALA A 160 -9.67 -1.34 3.91
CA ALA A 160 -8.92 -0.36 3.13
C ALA A 160 -7.92 0.42 3.97
N ALA A 161 -6.86 0.90 3.32
CA ALA A 161 -6.05 2.01 3.81
C ALA A 161 -6.67 3.31 3.27
N GLU A 162 -6.89 4.28 4.15
CA GLU A 162 -7.52 5.55 3.83
C GLU A 162 -6.64 6.72 4.25
N ALA A 163 -6.61 7.77 3.44
CA ALA A 163 -6.02 9.05 3.80
C ALA A 163 -6.84 9.69 4.94
N ALA A 164 -6.21 10.57 5.73
CA ALA A 164 -6.90 11.29 6.81
C ALA A 164 -8.06 12.18 6.31
N ASP A 165 -7.96 12.65 5.06
CA ASP A 165 -8.97 13.48 4.40
C ASP A 165 -9.26 12.90 3.02
N THR A 166 -10.42 12.27 2.87
CA THR A 166 -10.90 11.67 1.61
C THR A 166 -11.59 12.70 0.70
N GLY A 167 -11.65 13.97 1.12
CA GLY A 167 -12.27 15.05 0.36
C GLY A 167 -13.75 14.78 0.11
N THR A 168 -14.15 14.83 -1.16
CA THR A 168 -15.53 14.59 -1.58
C THR A 168 -15.82 13.11 -1.85
N CYS A 169 -14.85 12.19 -1.68
CA CYS A 169 -15.13 10.76 -1.81
C CYS A 169 -16.03 10.30 -0.66
N THR A 170 -17.28 10.01 -0.96
CA THR A 170 -18.16 9.28 -0.04
C THR A 170 -17.86 7.79 -0.16
N THR A 171 -16.99 7.27 0.70
CA THR A 171 -16.81 5.83 0.89
C THR A 171 -18.02 5.33 1.68
N SER A 172 -19.03 4.83 0.98
CA SER A 172 -20.29 4.34 1.59
C SER A 172 -20.12 2.97 2.23
#